data_AF-A0A6J1IDR8-F1
#
_entry.id   AF-A0A6J1IDR8-F1
#
_cell.length_a   1.000
_cell.length_b   1.000
_cell.length_c   1.000
_cell.angle_alpha   90.00
_cell.angle_beta   90.00
_cell.angle_gamma   90.00
#
_symmetry.space_group_name_H-M   'P 1'
#
loop_
_entity.id
_entity.type
_entity.pdbx_description
1 polymer ?
#
loop_
_entity_poly.entity_id
_entity_poly.type
_entity_poly.pdbx_seq_one_letter_code
_entity_poly.pdbx_strand_id
1 'polypeptide(L)'
;YCFNGFCVPSLGQLGVTAPPRDKVVIHGDGNPKAIFNTEEDIASFTIKAVDDPRTLNKILYIKPSENVLSINQLVALWENKIGIILHKTFVSEHQLLKNIQEAAYPLNLMLAFEYSIFVKGDHTHREIEASVGLEATSLYPDVKYTTVDEYLNQFV
;
A
#
# COMPACT_ATOMS: atom_id res chain seq x y z
N TYR A 1 5.44 3.23 2.46
CA TYR A 1 4.07 3.58 2.05
C TYR A 1 3.87 3.17 0.61
N CYS A 2 2.68 2.73 0.23
CA CYS A 2 2.30 2.53 -1.17
C CYS A 2 1.56 3.76 -1.67
N PHE A 3 2.08 4.40 -2.72
CA PHE A 3 1.37 5.48 -3.39
C PHE A 3 0.22 4.91 -4.21
N ASN A 4 -0.96 5.53 -4.13
CA ASN A 4 -2.12 5.02 -4.82
C ASN A 4 -1.91 5.01 -6.33
N GLY A 5 -1.36 6.07 -6.93
CA GLY A 5 -1.11 6.13 -8.38
C GLY A 5 -0.28 4.96 -8.93
N PHE A 6 0.55 4.34 -8.10
CA PHE A 6 1.38 3.20 -8.49
C PHE A 6 0.78 1.84 -8.09
N CYS A 7 0.34 1.69 -6.83
CA CYS A 7 0.00 0.39 -6.27
C CYS A 7 -1.47 0.00 -6.42
N VAL A 8 -2.40 0.95 -6.35
CA VAL A 8 -3.84 0.65 -6.32
C VAL A 8 -4.36 0.31 -7.73
N PRO A 9 -4.07 1.09 -8.80
CA PRO A 9 -4.44 0.73 -10.16
C PRO A 9 -3.84 -0.59 -10.58
N SER A 10 -2.67 -0.97 -10.07
CA SER A 10 -2.06 -2.23 -10.46
C SER A 10 -2.49 -3.41 -9.59
N LEU A 11 -3.20 -3.20 -8.48
CA LEU A 11 -3.36 -4.18 -7.40
C LEU A 11 -2.01 -4.79 -6.95
N GLY A 12 -0.95 -3.98 -6.96
CA GLY A 12 0.42 -4.40 -6.64
C GLY A 12 1.08 -5.27 -7.72
N GLN A 13 0.61 -5.23 -8.96
CA GLN A 13 1.26 -5.93 -10.09
C GLN A 13 2.28 -5.03 -10.79
N LEU A 14 3.46 -5.56 -11.11
CA LEU A 14 4.43 -4.85 -11.94
C LEU A 14 4.03 -4.85 -13.42
N GLY A 15 4.22 -3.71 -14.10
CA GLY A 15 4.06 -3.59 -15.54
C GLY A 15 2.63 -3.39 -16.05
N VAL A 16 1.67 -3.15 -15.16
CA VAL A 16 0.28 -2.79 -15.51
C VAL A 16 -0.09 -1.43 -14.95
N THR A 17 -0.97 -0.71 -15.63
CA THR A 17 -1.38 0.67 -15.29
C THR A 17 -2.86 0.79 -14.93
N ALA A 18 -3.62 -0.31 -15.00
CA ALA A 18 -5.04 -0.35 -14.68
C ALA A 18 -5.39 -1.66 -13.98
N PRO A 19 -6.46 -1.69 -13.16
CA PRO A 19 -6.75 -2.87 -12.35
C PRO A 19 -7.02 -4.09 -13.24
N PRO A 20 -6.33 -5.22 -13.00
CA PRO A 20 -6.53 -6.41 -13.79
C PRO A 20 -7.98 -6.92 -13.65
N ARG A 21 -8.52 -7.45 -14.75
CA ARG A 21 -9.90 -7.98 -14.83
C ARG A 21 -9.95 -9.48 -15.14
N ASP A 22 -8.79 -10.14 -15.26
CA ASP A 22 -8.67 -11.59 -15.52
C ASP A 22 -7.95 -12.31 -14.36
N LYS A 23 -6.71 -11.90 -14.06
CA LYS A 23 -5.83 -12.58 -13.10
C LYS A 23 -4.99 -11.61 -12.30
N VAL A 24 -4.51 -12.09 -11.16
CA VAL A 24 -3.60 -11.37 -10.27
C VAL A 24 -2.58 -12.34 -9.68
N VAL A 25 -1.34 -11.88 -9.55
CA VAL A 25 -0.24 -12.60 -8.88
C VAL A 25 -0.08 -12.05 -7.47
N ILE A 26 -0.11 -12.90 -6.46
CA ILE A 26 -0.01 -12.52 -5.06
C ILE A 26 1.29 -13.07 -4.49
N HIS A 27 2.11 -12.20 -3.91
CA HIS A 27 3.35 -12.61 -3.24
C HIS A 27 3.07 -13.09 -1.82
N GLY A 28 3.66 -14.23 -1.44
CA GLY A 28 3.40 -14.87 -0.15
C GLY A 28 1.99 -15.43 -0.06
N ASP A 29 1.32 -15.22 1.07
CA ASP A 29 -0.07 -15.61 1.31
C ASP A 29 -1.06 -14.45 1.09
N GLY A 30 -0.56 -13.23 0.81
CA GLY A 30 -1.36 -12.03 0.59
C GLY A 30 -2.03 -11.43 1.83
N ASN A 31 -1.65 -11.88 3.04
CA ASN A 31 -2.25 -11.44 4.30
C ASN A 31 -1.54 -10.27 5.01
N PRO A 32 -0.22 -10.05 4.87
CA PRO A 32 0.43 -8.85 5.39
C PRO A 32 -0.25 -7.58 4.88
N LYS A 33 -0.43 -6.61 5.78
CA LYS A 33 -1.10 -5.35 5.45
C LYS A 33 -0.10 -4.31 4.97
N ALA A 34 -0.55 -3.52 4.00
CA ALA A 34 0.12 -2.33 3.51
C ALA A 34 -0.76 -1.10 3.76
N ILE A 35 -0.17 0.07 3.57
CA ILE A 35 -0.85 1.36 3.72
C ILE A 35 -0.84 2.03 2.35
N PHE A 36 -2.03 2.36 1.85
CA PHE A 36 -2.26 2.91 0.51
C PHE A 36 -2.83 4.32 0.62
N ASN A 37 -2.05 5.34 0.26
CA ASN A 37 -2.52 6.72 0.32
C ASN A 37 -2.36 7.40 -1.04
N THR A 38 -3.27 8.32 -1.35
CA THR A 38 -3.07 9.20 -2.51
C THR A 38 -1.90 10.14 -2.25
N GLU A 39 -1.24 10.52 -3.33
CA GLU A 39 -0.15 11.47 -3.35
C GLU A 39 -0.61 12.83 -2.79
N GLU A 40 -1.83 13.24 -3.11
CA GLU A 40 -2.48 14.47 -2.63
C GLU A 40 -2.72 14.45 -1.11
N ASP A 41 -3.19 13.33 -0.56
CA ASP A 41 -3.40 13.19 0.89
C ASP A 41 -2.06 13.21 1.64
N ILE A 42 -1.05 12.53 1.08
CA ILE A 42 0.31 12.55 1.64
C ILE A 42 0.84 13.98 1.69
N ALA A 43 0.67 14.75 0.62
CA ALA A 43 1.07 16.16 0.58
C ALA A 43 0.30 16.99 1.62
N SER A 44 -1.02 16.78 1.73
CA SER A 44 -1.88 17.50 2.67
C SER A 44 -1.46 17.32 4.13
N PHE A 45 -1.24 16.07 4.56
CA PHE A 45 -0.72 15.78 5.90
C PHE A 45 0.69 16.30 6.12
N THR A 46 1.55 16.22 5.09
CA THR A 46 2.92 16.74 5.16
C THR A 46 2.92 18.25 5.40
N ILE A 47 2.13 19.02 4.65
CA ILE A 47 2.05 20.48 4.81
C ILE A 47 1.46 20.88 6.17
N LYS A 48 0.43 20.17 6.65
CA LYS A 48 -0.12 20.38 7.99
C LYS A 48 0.92 20.22 9.10
N ALA A 49 1.91 19.36 8.87
CA ALA A 49 2.95 19.03 9.84
C ALA A 49 4.17 19.93 9.84
N VAL A 50 4.40 20.74 8.79
CA VAL A 50 5.62 21.54 8.63
C VAL A 50 5.84 22.50 9.79
N ASP A 51 4.80 23.24 10.18
CA ASP A 51 4.88 24.29 11.21
C ASP A 51 4.21 23.89 12.54
N ASP A 52 3.78 22.63 12.67
CA ASP A 52 3.17 22.14 13.91
C ASP A 52 4.26 21.83 14.95
N PRO A 53 4.36 22.54 16.08
CA PRO A 53 5.39 22.27 17.09
C PRO A 53 5.31 20.85 17.67
N ARG A 54 4.17 20.16 17.57
CA ARG A 54 4.00 18.78 18.02
C ARG A 54 4.82 17.79 17.20
N THR A 55 5.13 18.10 15.93
CA THR A 55 5.83 17.22 14.99
C THR A 55 7.35 17.39 15.00
N LEU A 56 7.86 18.40 15.73
CA LEU A 56 9.29 18.67 15.83
C LEU A 56 10.06 17.44 16.34
N ASN A 57 11.04 16.99 15.56
CA ASN A 57 11.85 15.80 15.84
C ASN A 57 11.01 14.51 16.01
N LYS A 58 9.88 14.40 15.30
CA LYS A 58 9.02 13.21 15.26
C LYS A 58 8.97 12.59 13.87
N ILE A 59 8.61 11.31 13.83
CA ILE A 59 8.20 10.59 12.64
C ILE A 59 6.68 10.68 12.55
N LEU A 60 6.16 11.30 11.49
CA LEU A 60 4.73 11.33 11.22
C LEU A 60 4.34 10.13 10.36
N TYR A 61 3.50 9.26 10.89
CA TYR A 61 2.95 8.11 10.18
C TYR A 61 1.58 8.47 9.60
N ILE A 62 1.37 8.25 8.30
CA ILE A 62 0.10 8.53 7.63
C ILE A 62 -0.62 7.19 7.46
N LYS A 63 -1.35 6.74 8.48
CA LYS A 63 -1.94 5.41 8.54
C LYS A 63 -3.47 5.48 8.75
N PRO A 64 -4.23 6.02 7.79
CA PRO A 64 -5.69 6.00 7.85
C PRO A 64 -6.19 4.55 7.89
N SER A 65 -7.03 4.21 8.88
CA SER A 65 -7.42 2.83 9.14
C SER A 65 -8.10 2.13 7.96
N GLU A 66 -8.87 2.87 7.15
CA GLU A 66 -9.57 2.35 5.97
C GLU A 66 -8.64 2.01 4.81
N ASN A 67 -7.42 2.56 4.83
CA ASN A 67 -6.41 2.36 3.80
C ASN A 67 -5.35 1.34 4.21
N VAL A 68 -5.53 0.68 5.36
CA VAL A 68 -4.66 -0.39 5.86
C VAL A 68 -5.22 -1.75 5.41
N LEU A 69 -4.78 -2.20 4.25
CA LEU A 69 -5.33 -3.39 3.58
C LEU A 69 -4.23 -4.39 3.24
N SER A 70 -4.56 -5.68 3.25
CA SER A 70 -3.73 -6.69 2.60
C SER A 70 -4.02 -6.76 1.09
N ILE A 71 -3.15 -7.41 0.32
CA ILE A 71 -3.41 -7.63 -1.12
C ILE A 71 -4.67 -8.47 -1.33
N ASN A 72 -4.93 -9.48 -0.48
CA ASN A 72 -6.19 -10.22 -0.53
C ASN A 72 -7.42 -9.32 -0.33
N GLN A 73 -7.35 -8.36 0.60
CA GLN A 73 -8.44 -7.41 0.83
C GLN A 73 -8.59 -6.41 -0.33
N LEU A 74 -7.49 -5.91 -0.88
CA LEU A 74 -7.50 -5.01 -2.04
C LEU A 74 -8.10 -5.70 -3.28
N VAL A 75 -7.70 -6.95 -3.54
CA VAL A 75 -8.27 -7.76 -4.62
C VAL A 75 -9.77 -8.00 -4.39
N ALA A 76 -10.18 -8.37 -3.18
CA ALA A 76 -11.59 -8.59 -2.86
C ALA A 76 -12.44 -7.31 -3.05
N LEU A 77 -11.92 -6.14 -2.66
CA LEU A 77 -12.58 -4.85 -2.93
C LEU A 77 -12.78 -4.64 -4.43
N TRP A 78 -11.76 -4.92 -5.23
CA TRP A 78 -11.85 -4.78 -6.68
C TRP A 78 -12.82 -5.77 -7.31
N GLU A 79 -12.76 -7.06 -6.94
CA GLU A 79 -13.69 -8.11 -7.40
C GLU A 79 -15.15 -7.73 -7.12
N ASN A 80 -15.42 -7.21 -5.91
CA ASN A 80 -16.75 -6.74 -5.53
C ASN A 80 -17.23 -5.58 -6.41
N LYS A 81 -16.34 -4.66 -6.79
CA LYS A 81 -16.67 -3.51 -7.65
C LYS A 81 -16.99 -3.93 -9.08
N ILE A 82 -16.25 -4.88 -9.65
CA ILE A 82 -16.45 -5.31 -11.04
C ILE A 82 -17.39 -6.50 -11.22
N GLY A 83 -17.78 -7.17 -10.13
CA GLY A 83 -18.62 -8.37 -10.17
C GLY A 83 -17.95 -9.59 -10.83
N ILE A 84 -16.62 -9.63 -10.84
CA ILE A 84 -15.81 -10.69 -11.46
C ILE A 84 -14.84 -11.24 -10.42
N ILE A 85 -14.75 -12.56 -10.33
CA ILE A 85 -13.72 -13.24 -9.52
C ILE A 85 -12.48 -13.44 -10.39
N LEU A 86 -11.36 -12.85 -9.97
CA LEU A 86 -10.07 -12.95 -10.62
C LEU A 86 -9.40 -14.30 -10.34
N HIS A 87 -8.68 -14.81 -11.33
CA HIS A 87 -7.79 -15.95 -11.17
C HIS A 87 -6.54 -15.54 -10.37
N LYS A 88 -6.37 -16.10 -9.18
CA LYS A 88 -5.27 -15.75 -8.26
C LYS A 88 -4.16 -16.79 -8.36
N THR A 89 -2.93 -16.35 -8.63
CA THR A 89 -1.73 -17.18 -8.49
C THR A 89 -0.89 -16.70 -7.33
N PHE A 90 -0.31 -17.62 -6.56
CA PHE A 90 0.52 -17.28 -5.41
C PHE A 90 1.99 -17.59 -5.72
N VAL A 91 2.88 -16.64 -5.43
CA VAL A 91 4.34 -16.80 -5.54
C VAL A 91 4.90 -16.93 -4.14
N SER A 92 5.51 -18.07 -3.84
CA SER A 92 6.11 -18.32 -2.53
C SER A 92 7.23 -17.33 -2.21
N GLU A 93 7.46 -17.07 -0.92
CA GLU A 93 8.57 -16.24 -0.46
C GLU A 93 9.91 -16.69 -1.06
N HIS A 94 10.18 -18.00 -1.05
CA HIS A 94 11.41 -18.55 -1.62
C HIS A 94 11.55 -18.26 -3.11
N GLN A 95 10.46 -18.42 -3.88
CA GLN A 95 10.48 -18.12 -5.31
C GLN A 95 10.67 -16.62 -5.57
N LEU A 96 10.03 -15.75 -4.78
CA LEU A 96 10.20 -14.31 -4.90
C LEU A 96 11.65 -13.88 -4.61
N LEU A 97 12.27 -14.41 -3.56
CA LEU A 97 13.68 -14.14 -3.24
C LEU A 97 14.62 -14.57 -4.37
N LYS A 98 14.36 -15.72 -4.99
CA LYS A 98 15.10 -16.16 -6.17
C LYS A 98 14.91 -15.19 -7.34
N ASN A 99 13.66 -14.78 -7.61
CA ASN A 99 13.37 -13.82 -8.68
C ASN A 99 14.10 -12.47 -8.47
N ILE A 100 14.20 -11.99 -7.22
CA ILE A 100 14.95 -10.77 -6.87
C ILE A 100 16.44 -10.91 -7.23
N GLN A 101 17.04 -12.06 -6.92
CA GLN A 101 18.46 -12.32 -7.18
C GLN A 101 18.77 -12.42 -8.69
N GLU A 102 17.84 -12.97 -9.47
CA GLU A 102 18.01 -13.22 -10.91
C GLU A 102 17.60 -12.02 -11.78
N ALA A 103 16.75 -11.12 -11.27
CA ALA A 103 16.26 -9.97 -12.03
C ALA A 103 17.34 -8.89 -12.24
N ALA A 104 17.34 -8.27 -13.42
CA ALA A 104 18.16 -7.10 -13.70
C ALA A 104 17.55 -5.83 -13.08
N TYR A 105 18.36 -4.79 -12.90
CA TYR A 105 17.88 -3.47 -12.52
C TYR A 105 17.01 -2.86 -13.64
N PRO A 106 15.88 -2.19 -13.33
CA PRO A 106 15.36 -1.87 -12.00
C PRO A 106 14.40 -2.91 -11.39
N LEU A 107 14.12 -4.01 -12.07
CA LEU A 107 13.11 -4.99 -11.64
C LEU A 107 13.43 -5.65 -10.30
N ASN A 108 14.70 -5.96 -10.03
CA ASN A 108 15.12 -6.52 -8.73
C ASN A 108 14.77 -5.60 -7.55
N LEU A 109 14.92 -4.28 -7.72
CA LEU A 109 14.58 -3.29 -6.71
C LEU A 109 13.06 -3.25 -6.47
N MET A 110 12.27 -3.30 -7.53
CA MET A 110 10.81 -3.33 -7.44
C MET A 110 10.32 -4.58 -6.69
N LEU A 111 10.83 -5.75 -7.05
CA LEU A 111 10.51 -7.01 -6.37
C LEU A 111 10.97 -7.01 -4.91
N ALA A 112 12.11 -6.37 -4.59
CA ALA A 112 12.58 -6.22 -3.21
C ALA A 112 11.63 -5.34 -2.37
N PHE A 113 11.06 -4.28 -2.94
CA PHE A 113 10.03 -3.49 -2.28
C PHE A 113 8.76 -4.31 -2.05
N GLU A 114 8.29 -5.04 -3.05
CA GLU A 114 7.12 -5.92 -2.91
C GLU A 114 7.32 -7.00 -1.85
N TYR A 115 8.52 -7.57 -1.76
CA TYR A 115 8.87 -8.51 -0.70
C TYR A 115 8.81 -7.88 0.70
N SER A 116 9.45 -6.73 0.89
CA SER A 116 9.42 -5.99 2.17
C SER A 116 7.99 -5.64 2.59
N ILE A 117 7.16 -5.18 1.64
CA ILE A 117 5.82 -4.69 1.93
C ILE A 117 4.82 -5.84 2.08
N PHE A 118 4.71 -6.72 1.08
CA PHE A 118 3.62 -7.69 0.96
C PHE A 118 3.95 -9.06 1.54
N VAL A 119 5.23 -9.37 1.80
CA VAL A 119 5.63 -10.62 2.46
C VAL A 119 6.10 -10.38 3.89
N LYS A 120 6.91 -9.35 4.14
CA LYS A 120 7.38 -9.03 5.50
C LYS A 120 6.48 -8.07 6.28
N GLY A 121 5.55 -7.40 5.60
CA GLY A 121 4.57 -6.54 6.26
C GLY A 121 5.19 -5.29 6.88
N ASP A 122 6.29 -4.77 6.33
CA ASP A 122 7.11 -3.72 6.95
C ASP A 122 6.33 -2.42 7.23
N HIS A 123 5.22 -2.16 6.54
CA HIS A 123 4.34 -1.03 6.82
C HIS A 123 3.60 -1.11 8.15
N THR A 124 3.29 -2.32 8.65
CA THR A 124 2.39 -2.51 9.79
C THR A 124 2.90 -3.45 10.86
N HIS A 125 4.07 -4.08 10.66
CA HIS A 125 4.62 -5.05 11.60
C HIS A 125 5.00 -4.43 12.95
N ARG A 126 5.31 -3.13 13.02
CA ARG A 126 5.72 -2.46 14.27
C ARG A 126 4.67 -1.46 14.75
N GLU A 127 4.51 -1.40 16.07
CA GLU A 127 3.73 -0.35 16.72
C GLU A 127 4.46 0.99 16.61
N ILE A 128 3.69 2.08 16.57
CA ILE A 128 4.23 3.43 16.56
C ILE A 128 4.72 3.74 17.98
N GLU A 129 6.02 3.92 18.15
CA GLU A 129 6.59 4.30 19.44
C GLU A 129 6.19 5.75 19.77
N ALA A 130 5.34 5.94 20.78
CA ALA A 130 4.78 7.25 21.14
C ALA A 130 5.83 8.33 21.49
N SER A 131 7.05 7.92 21.86
CA SER A 131 8.15 8.83 22.19
C SER A 131 8.70 9.55 20.95
N VAL A 132 8.60 8.94 19.76
CA VAL A 132 9.20 9.42 18.51
C VAL A 132 8.23 9.46 17.34
N GLY A 133 7.06 8.83 17.46
CA GLY A 133 6.09 8.64 16.39
C GLY A 133 4.73 9.27 16.70
N LEU A 134 4.11 9.83 15.67
CA LEU A 134 2.75 10.38 15.68
C LEU A 134 1.96 9.78 14.53
N GLU A 135 0.66 9.58 14.70
CA GLU A 135 -0.23 9.16 13.61
C GLU A 135 -1.01 10.38 13.08
N ALA A 136 -0.97 10.59 11.78
CA ALA A 136 -1.42 11.81 11.12
C ALA A 136 -2.94 12.00 11.18
N THR A 137 -3.74 10.95 11.01
CA THR A 137 -5.20 11.06 11.06
C THR A 137 -5.71 11.36 12.47
N SER A 138 -4.99 10.90 13.49
CA SER A 138 -5.25 11.23 14.89
C SER A 138 -4.84 12.68 15.22
N LEU A 139 -3.75 13.15 14.63
CA LEU A 139 -3.20 14.49 14.86
C LEU A 139 -3.98 15.59 14.13
N TYR A 140 -4.51 15.27 12.95
CA TYR A 140 -5.24 16.17 12.04
C TYR A 140 -6.57 15.54 11.60
N PRO A 141 -7.55 15.38 12.51
CA PRO A 141 -8.84 14.74 12.18
C PRO A 141 -9.71 15.54 11.21
N ASP A 142 -9.36 16.81 10.96
CA ASP A 142 -10.02 17.69 10.00
C ASP A 142 -9.59 17.44 8.55
N VAL A 143 -8.45 16.78 8.33
CA VAL A 143 -7.97 16.43 6.99
C VAL A 143 -8.72 15.21 6.49
N LYS A 144 -9.57 15.41 5.48
CA LYS A 144 -10.21 14.32 4.76
C LYS A 144 -9.17 13.62 3.88
N TYR A 145 -9.17 12.29 3.90
CA TYR A 145 -8.35 11.47 3.01
C TYR A 145 -9.25 10.67 2.08
N THR A 146 -8.69 10.26 0.94
CA THR A 146 -9.36 9.40 -0.04
C THR A 146 -9.18 7.95 0.36
N THR A 147 -10.29 7.23 0.52
CA THR A 147 -10.24 5.79 0.80
C THR A 147 -9.79 5.00 -0.44
N VAL A 148 -9.21 3.83 -0.25
CA VAL A 148 -8.90 2.91 -1.37
C VAL A 148 -10.17 2.53 -2.15
N ASP A 149 -11.31 2.38 -1.46
CA ASP A 149 -12.59 2.09 -2.10
C ASP A 149 -13.05 3.22 -3.03
N GLU A 150 -13.00 4.47 -2.56
CA GLU A 150 -13.30 5.65 -3.37
C GLU A 150 -12.34 5.77 -4.55
N TYR A 151 -11.04 5.56 -4.32
CA TYR A 151 -10.03 5.61 -5.37
C TYR A 151 -10.28 4.56 -6.47
N LEU A 152 -10.73 3.35 -6.12
CA LEU A 152 -11.00 2.31 -7.12
C LEU A 152 -12.22 2.63 -8.00
N ASN A 153 -13.14 3.50 -7.58
CA ASN A 153 -14.31 3.88 -8.38
C ASN A 153 -13.95 4.57 -9.71
N GLN A 154 -12.75 5.14 -9.81
CA GLN A 154 -12.23 5.76 -11.04
C GLN A 154 -12.06 4.77 -12.20
N PHE A 155 -11.97 3.48 -11.89
CA PHE A 155 -11.60 2.43 -12.84
C PHE A 155 -12.76 1.53 -13.23
N VAL A 156 -13.94 1.70 -12.64
CA VAL A 156 -15.14 0.88 -12.87
C VAL A 156 -15.79 1.25 -14.19
#